data_AF-A0A525C0J2-F1
#
_entry.id   AF-A0A525C0J2-F1
#
_cell.length_a   1.000
_cell.length_b   1.000
_cell.length_c   1.000
_cell.angle_alpha   90.00
_cell.angle_beta   90.00
_cell.angle_gamma   90.00
#
_symmetry.space_group_name_H-M   'P 1'
#
loop_
_entity.id
_entity.type
_entity.pdbx_description
1 polymer ?
#
loop_
_entity_poly.entity_id
_entity_poly.type
_entity_poly.pdbx_seq_one_letter_code
_entity_poly.pdbx_strand_id
1 'polypeptide(L)'
;MFEREKMLAFLYAVQSFTKVDLYQGMMPEWVLQSCNKDLLDTLLVRGCVSEAEFQLRSGNVRGLVLTDKGRQVLEDPDYAMIC
;
A
#
# COMPACT_ATOMS: atom_id res chain seq x y z
N MET A 1 6.18 -17.60 8.25
CA MET A 1 5.17 -17.93 7.22
C MET A 1 4.04 -16.90 7.21
N PHE A 2 3.38 -16.64 8.35
CA PHE A 2 2.27 -15.67 8.48
C PHE A 2 2.55 -14.21 8.09
N GLU A 3 3.78 -13.70 8.24
CA GLU A 3 4.07 -12.29 7.95
C GLU A 3 4.08 -11.98 6.44
N ARG A 4 4.64 -12.89 5.62
CA ARG A 4 4.65 -12.76 4.17
C ARG A 4 3.23 -12.70 3.61
N GLU A 5 2.36 -13.59 4.06
CA GLU A 5 0.96 -13.63 3.61
C GLU A 5 0.21 -12.35 3.98
N LYS A 6 0.44 -11.80 5.18
CA LYS A 6 -0.13 -10.52 5.61
C LYS A 6 0.39 -9.35 4.75
N MET A 7 1.69 -9.32 4.44
CA MET A 7 2.28 -8.31 3.56
C MET A 7 1.67 -8.37 2.16
N LEU A 8 1.59 -9.56 1.56
CA LEU A 8 1.01 -9.73 0.23
C LEU A 8 -0.48 -9.35 0.22
N ALA A 9 -1.24 -9.79 1.22
CA ALA A 9 -2.65 -9.42 1.35
C ALA A 9 -2.84 -7.91 1.43
N PHE A 10 -1.98 -7.21 2.18
CA PHE A 10 -2.01 -5.75 2.25
C PHE A 10 -1.66 -5.09 0.92
N LEU A 11 -0.60 -5.56 0.23
CA LEU A 11 -0.22 -5.01 -1.07
C LEU A 11 -1.31 -5.24 -2.14
N TYR A 12 -1.99 -6.38 -2.12
CA TYR A 12 -3.16 -6.64 -2.96
C TYR A 12 -4.34 -5.71 -2.61
N ALA A 13 -4.54 -5.40 -1.34
CA ALA A 13 -5.55 -4.43 -0.92
C ALA A 13 -5.23 -3.04 -1.49
N VAL A 14 -4.00 -2.55 -1.31
CA VAL A 14 -3.54 -1.28 -1.88
C VAL A 14 -3.70 -1.27 -3.40
N GLN A 15 -3.29 -2.34 -4.09
CA GLN A 15 -3.47 -2.48 -5.54
C GLN A 15 -4.95 -2.49 -5.96
N SER A 16 -5.86 -2.98 -5.11
CA SER A 16 -7.29 -2.96 -5.43
C SER A 16 -7.86 -1.54 -5.36
N PHE A 17 -7.36 -0.72 -4.45
CA PHE A 17 -7.68 0.71 -4.41
C PHE A 17 -7.12 1.47 -5.62
N THR A 18 -6.06 0.96 -6.28
CA THR A 18 -5.55 1.64 -7.47
C THR A 18 -6.54 1.65 -8.63
N LYS A 19 -7.49 0.70 -8.63
CA LYS A 19 -8.55 0.56 -9.63
C LYS A 19 -9.77 1.45 -9.35
N VAL A 20 -9.78 2.18 -8.25
CA VAL A 20 -10.89 3.05 -7.84
C VAL A 20 -10.57 4.48 -8.25
N ASP A 21 -11.23 4.94 -9.32
CA ASP A 21 -11.01 6.29 -9.90
C ASP A 21 -11.21 7.42 -8.87
N LEU A 22 -12.15 7.24 -7.94
CA LEU A 22 -12.43 8.23 -6.88
C LEU A 22 -11.19 8.56 -6.04
N TYR A 23 -10.31 7.60 -5.83
CA TYR A 23 -9.10 7.75 -5.01
C TYR A 23 -7.82 7.87 -5.85
N GLN A 24 -7.94 8.02 -7.17
CA GLN A 24 -6.82 8.27 -8.09
C GLN A 24 -5.63 7.32 -7.92
N GLY A 25 -5.88 6.03 -7.70
CA GLY A 25 -4.77 5.10 -7.52
C GLY A 25 -4.34 4.89 -6.07
N MET A 26 -4.98 5.53 -5.09
CA MET A 26 -4.54 5.58 -3.69
C MET A 26 -5.50 4.85 -2.74
N MET A 27 -4.95 4.16 -1.75
CA MET A 27 -5.69 3.66 -0.60
C MET A 27 -5.77 4.74 0.49
N PRO A 28 -6.96 5.26 0.83
CA PRO A 28 -7.09 6.36 1.79
C PRO A 28 -6.69 5.98 3.22
N GLU A 29 -6.18 6.94 3.99
CA GLU A 29 -5.72 6.76 5.37
C GLU A 29 -6.80 6.21 6.31
N TRP A 30 -8.06 6.61 6.14
CA TRP A 30 -9.16 6.11 6.97
C TRP A 30 -9.39 4.59 6.83
N VAL A 31 -8.99 3.99 5.70
CA VAL A 31 -8.99 2.53 5.54
C VAL A 31 -7.85 1.89 6.35
N LEU A 32 -6.71 2.58 6.44
CA LEU A 32 -5.51 2.14 7.16
C LEU A 32 -5.68 2.13 8.68
N GLN A 33 -6.65 2.86 9.22
CA GLN A 33 -6.92 2.88 10.67
C GLN A 33 -7.26 1.50 11.25
N SER A 34 -7.77 0.59 10.40
CA SER A 34 -8.08 -0.79 10.76
C SER A 34 -6.89 -1.76 10.55
N CYS A 35 -5.80 -1.28 9.96
CA CYS A 35 -4.64 -2.09 9.61
C CYS A 35 -3.62 -2.14 10.75
N ASN A 36 -2.82 -3.22 10.77
CA ASN A 36 -1.72 -3.35 11.71
C ASN A 36 -0.63 -2.30 11.40
N LYS A 37 -0.31 -1.46 12.39
CA LYS A 37 0.66 -0.37 12.25
C LYS A 37 2.09 -0.88 11.97
N ASP A 38 2.52 -1.93 12.66
CA ASP A 38 3.87 -2.50 12.46
C ASP A 38 4.05 -3.03 11.03
N LEU A 39 2.99 -3.59 10.45
CA LEU A 39 2.96 -4.02 9.05
C LEU A 39 3.07 -2.82 8.10
N LEU A 40 2.35 -1.74 8.38
CA LEU A 40 2.38 -0.51 7.59
C LEU A 40 3.78 0.10 7.57
N ASP A 41 4.36 0.25 8.76
CA ASP A 41 5.70 0.80 8.95
C ASP A 41 6.74 -0.07 8.24
N THR A 42 6.60 -1.40 8.31
CA THR A 42 7.47 -2.33 7.57
C THR A 42 7.38 -2.14 6.06
N LEU A 43 6.18 -1.97 5.51
CA LEU A 43 5.98 -1.81 4.07
C LEU A 43 6.46 -0.45 3.56
N LEU A 44 6.34 0.60 4.38
CA LEU A 44 6.91 1.92 4.13
C LEU A 44 8.44 1.87 4.14
N VAL A 45 9.04 1.31 5.19
CA VAL A 45 10.50 1.15 5.31
C VAL A 45 11.08 0.31 4.18
N ARG A 46 10.39 -0.75 3.77
CA ARG A 46 10.80 -1.58 2.63
C ARG A 46 10.57 -0.91 1.27
N GLY A 47 9.87 0.22 1.22
CA GLY A 47 9.57 0.97 0.01
C GLY A 47 8.54 0.29 -0.90
N CYS A 48 7.72 -0.64 -0.37
CA CYS A 48 6.66 -1.30 -1.14
C CYS A 48 5.43 -0.40 -1.33
N VAL A 49 5.24 0.56 -0.42
CA VAL A 49 4.21 1.60 -0.50
C VAL A 49 4.84 2.96 -0.23
N SER A 50 4.17 4.02 -0.66
CA SER A 50 4.57 5.40 -0.37
C SER A 50 3.35 6.21 0.05
N GLU A 51 3.57 7.19 0.93
CA GLU A 51 2.54 8.16 1.30
C GLU A 51 2.26 9.10 0.13
N ALA A 52 0.98 9.37 -0.09
CA ALA A 52 0.52 10.32 -1.07
C ALA A 52 -0.57 11.21 -0.47
N GLU A 53 -0.65 12.43 -0.97
CA GLU A 53 -1.69 13.39 -0.62
C GLU A 53 -2.30 13.90 -1.92
N PHE A 54 -3.63 13.81 -2.03
CA PHE A 54 -4.40 14.31 -3.16
C PHE A 54 -5.41 15.34 -2.69
N GLN A 55 -5.55 16.40 -3.48
CA GLN A 55 -6.50 17.46 -3.19
C GLN A 55 -7.85 17.17 -3.86
N LEU A 56 -8.86 16.90 -3.04
CA LEU A 56 -10.25 16.85 -3.49
C LEU A 56 -10.91 18.22 -3.28
N ARG A 57 -12.07 18.42 -3.92
CA ARG A 57 -12.88 19.63 -3.69
C ARG A 57 -13.31 19.79 -2.23
N SER A 58 -13.44 18.69 -1.50
CA SER A 58 -13.81 18.65 -0.08
C SER A 58 -12.63 18.78 0.89
N GLY A 59 -11.40 18.90 0.38
CA GLY A 59 -10.18 18.95 1.18
C GLY A 59 -9.15 17.91 0.75
N ASN A 60 -8.03 17.88 1.49
CA ASN A 60 -6.94 16.97 1.18
C ASN A 60 -7.21 15.59 1.75
N VAL A 61 -6.92 14.56 0.95
CA VAL A 61 -7.00 13.16 1.34
C VAL A 61 -5.59 12.59 1.30
N ARG A 62 -5.17 12.02 2.42
CA ARG A 62 -3.93 11.26 2.55
C ARG A 62 -4.18 9.78 2.41
N GLY A 63 -3.14 9.05 2.03
CA GLY A 63 -3.21 7.62 1.88
C GLY A 63 -1.91 7.02 1.37
N LEU A 64 -2.00 5.79 0.89
CA LEU A 64 -0.87 5.04 0.37
C LEU A 64 -1.07 4.67 -1.10
N VAL A 65 0.03 4.72 -1.84
CA VAL A 65 0.11 4.23 -3.21
C VAL A 65 1.09 3.07 -3.30
N LEU A 66 0.82 2.15 -4.22
CA LEU A 66 1.72 1.05 -4.50
C LEU A 66 2.89 1.55 -5.36
N THR A 67 4.12 1.35 -4.88
CA THR A 67 5.34 1.68 -5.63
C THR A 67 5.64 0.62 -6.68
N ASP A 68 6.60 0.88 -7.55
CA ASP A 68 7.09 -0.14 -8.51
C ASP A 68 7.68 -1.36 -7.78
N LYS A 69 8.41 -1.14 -6.67
CA LYS A 69 8.89 -2.23 -5.81
C LYS A 69 7.72 -3.03 -5.23
N GLY A 70 6.66 -2.37 -4.77
CA GLY A 70 5.45 -3.04 -4.30
C GLY A 70 4.79 -3.91 -5.37
N ARG A 71 4.77 -3.44 -6.63
CA ARG A 71 4.25 -4.22 -7.77
C ARG A 71 5.13 -5.44 -8.07
N GLN A 72 6.45 -5.26 -8.09
CA GLN A 72 7.39 -6.36 -8.27
C GLN A 72 7.24 -7.43 -7.19
N VAL A 73 7.01 -7.04 -5.93
CA VAL A 73 6.73 -7.98 -4.84
C VAL A 73 5.41 -8.74 -5.01
N LEU A 74 4.41 -8.15 -5.68
CA LEU A 74 3.16 -8.85 -5.99
C LEU A 74 3.32 -9.84 -7.15
N GLU A 75 4.15 -9.50 -8.14
CA GLU A 75 4.44 -10.35 -9.30
C GLU A 75 5.40 -11.50 -8.95
N ASP A 76 6.40 -11.21 -8.11
CA ASP A 76 7.37 -12.15 -7.58
C ASP A 76 7.51 -11.96 -6.05
N PRO A 77 6.76 -12.74 -5.25
CA PRO A 77 6.84 -12.69 -3.79
C PRO A 77 8.21 -13.01 -3.20
N ASP A 78 9.11 -13.65 -3.96
CA ASP A 78 10.48 -13.96 -3.54
C ASP A 78 11.44 -12.77 -3.74
N TYR A 79 11.07 -11.81 -4.59
CA TYR A 79 11.79 -10.55 -4.77
C TYR A 79 11.93 -9.73 -3.48
N ALA A 80 10.95 -9.82 -2.58
CA ALA A 80 10.96 -9.12 -1.29
C ALA A 80 12.03 -9.59 -0.29
N MET A 81 12.71 -10.72 -0.55
CA MET A 81 13.74 -11.28 0.34
C MET A 81 15.16 -10.87 -0.01
N ILE A 82 15.37 -10.12 -1.10
CA ILE A 82 16.70 -9.84 -1.67
C ILE A 82 17.08 -8.35 -1.56
N CYS A 83 16.16 -7.45 -1.19
CA CYS A 83 16.37 -5.99 -1.19
C CYS A 83 15.98 -5.29 0.11
#